data_AF-A0A151XCR4-F1
#
_entry.id   AF-A0A151XCR4-F1
#
_cell.length_a   1.000
_cell.length_b   1.000
_cell.length_c   1.000
_cell.angle_alpha   90.00
_cell.angle_beta   90.00
_cell.angle_gamma   90.00
#
_symmetry.space_group_name_H-M   'P 1'
#
loop_
_entity.id
_entity.type
_entity.pdbx_description
1 polymer ?
#
loop_
_entity_poly.entity_id
_entity_poly.type
_entity_poly.pdbx_seq_one_letter_code
_entity_poly.pdbx_strand_id
1 'polypeptide(L)'
;LEDIEDVPEALQDEETDAWIDYDEDETVEDEEEEEDIKMESEDKSEAVEEERKDIEAEPEIIDETDIFTDFMMEFEAKRTKEFAVGRKKDDDASEETPITPEDEDIMSDQVSTESSIHPCLRKINISDSQLKLVNPYTVYQVPNDPGLLPAFWLLRERPPIYSTDGVQKFYDIVKRAGLRSIGSLKDMLLTDQLNLRYYGLKSPVMKAICEALADNTFVRKLDLKDNKLSANACRYLNDLLLRNNTIIDLSLSGCRIGTNGAKKLYDAISENAILKMLDLSSCDIGNEGFEYIASALSNNQDLESVDLSDNHLDETCSESLQNLLSHSKSLMHLNLSWNSLYNAKTWKALNDGLKKNETLRSLNLSWNALGQECVPRLYNLLSRSRNIEKLNLSWNRFTEEDAEIIAKGLSKNNTLQELHLGNNPLRAQGVSALVHAITPNLSLNSALHLLDLENIWANKDILEDLEIIEKFRPWVTIKLGGILSNYHLVGPNIQRILLKRANYEAMLPKRKRQRRNFGQFVISLTDKQISRGMFARIYYRFFLTKFIQLVQKFKLKLSTSLVDEIMNAFEGPHDTVDQKLLKSFYLEEYPEMTLLTLKKKKLKNIKQKKEK
;
A
#
# COMPACT_ATOMS: atom_id res chain seq x y z
N LEU A 1 38.51 23.14 49.37
CA LEU A 1 37.87 23.50 50.64
C LEU A 1 36.39 23.22 50.40
N GLU A 2 36.06 21.93 50.30
CA GLU A 2 35.59 21.12 51.44
C GLU A 2 34.25 21.69 51.90
N ASP A 3 33.13 20.99 51.96
CA ASP A 3 32.73 19.61 51.74
C ASP A 3 31.17 19.66 51.78
N ILE A 4 30.56 18.48 51.71
CA ILE A 4 29.23 18.14 52.28
C ILE A 4 28.13 17.93 51.23
N GLU A 5 28.12 16.66 50.81
CA GLU A 5 26.97 15.81 50.50
C GLU A 5 25.76 16.06 51.42
N ASP A 6 24.54 15.98 50.88
CA ASP A 6 23.50 15.12 51.46
C ASP A 6 22.29 15.03 50.51
N VAL A 7 22.09 13.82 50.01
CA VAL A 7 20.84 13.31 49.45
C VAL A 7 19.97 12.84 50.62
N PRO A 8 18.63 12.92 50.52
CA PRO A 8 17.89 11.69 50.77
C PRO A 8 16.84 11.36 49.70
N GLU A 9 16.76 10.06 49.45
CA GLU A 9 15.80 9.31 48.66
C GLU A 9 14.36 9.38 49.21
N ALA A 10 13.44 9.25 48.25
CA ALA A 10 12.18 8.48 48.29
C ALA A 10 11.08 8.87 49.28
N LEU A 11 9.96 9.31 48.70
CA LEU A 11 8.62 8.81 49.05
C LEU A 11 7.80 8.65 47.75
N GLN A 12 7.43 7.39 47.48
CA GLN A 12 6.29 7.04 46.64
C GLN A 12 5.03 7.46 47.40
N ASP A 13 4.05 8.02 46.69
CA ASP A 13 2.64 7.71 46.93
C ASP A 13 1.84 7.98 45.64
N GLU A 14 1.02 7.00 45.32
CA GLU A 14 0.06 6.96 44.23
C GLU A 14 -1.10 7.92 44.54
N GLU A 15 -1.52 8.74 43.58
CA GLU A 15 -2.92 9.14 43.50
C GLU A 15 -3.29 9.41 42.04
N THR A 16 -4.14 8.50 41.56
CA THR A 16 -4.99 8.64 40.38
C THR A 16 -5.81 9.91 40.49
N ASP A 17 -5.84 10.74 39.43
CA ASP A 17 -7.04 11.54 39.19
C ASP A 17 -7.25 11.86 37.71
N ALA A 18 -8.52 11.74 37.36
CA ALA A 18 -9.10 11.80 36.05
C ALA A 18 -8.91 13.17 35.39
N TRP A 19 -8.52 13.17 34.12
CA TRP A 19 -8.62 14.36 33.29
C TRP A 19 -10.06 14.51 32.82
N ILE A 20 -10.73 15.46 33.46
CA ILE A 20 -12.00 16.04 33.07
C ILE A 20 -11.73 16.96 31.88
N ASP A 21 -12.35 16.64 30.74
CA ASP A 21 -12.50 17.55 29.61
C ASP A 21 -13.45 18.69 30.00
N TYR A 22 -13.06 19.92 29.67
CA TYR A 22 -13.94 21.08 29.69
C TYR A 22 -13.79 21.89 28.40
N ASP A 23 -14.96 22.39 27.98
CA ASP A 23 -15.28 23.44 27.00
C ASP A 23 -15.55 22.90 25.59
N GLU A 24 -16.80 22.52 25.24
CA GLU A 24 -18.01 23.35 25.08
C GLU A 24 -17.78 24.59 24.18
N ASP A 25 -18.29 24.52 22.95
CA ASP A 25 -19.01 25.61 22.29
C ASP A 25 -19.93 25.04 21.18
N GLU A 26 -21.21 25.00 21.55
CA GLU A 26 -22.50 25.13 20.84
C GLU A 26 -22.63 24.88 19.31
N THR A 27 -23.37 23.80 19.01
CA THR A 27 -24.60 23.67 18.21
C THR A 27 -24.72 24.26 16.79
N VAL A 28 -24.94 23.38 15.81
CA VAL A 28 -26.13 23.39 14.93
C VAL A 28 -26.56 21.94 14.71
N GLU A 29 -27.80 21.64 15.09
CA GLU A 29 -28.54 20.39 14.86
C GLU A 29 -28.83 20.22 13.37
N ASP A 30 -28.83 18.98 12.86
CA ASP A 30 -29.96 18.45 12.10
C ASP A 30 -29.83 16.92 11.90
N GLU A 31 -30.99 16.31 12.09
CA GLU A 31 -31.35 14.94 12.45
C GLU A 31 -31.01 13.80 11.47
N GLU A 32 -30.99 12.60 12.08
CA GLU A 32 -30.95 11.25 11.53
C GLU A 32 -32.15 10.93 10.62
N GLU A 33 -31.94 10.21 9.51
CA GLU A 33 -32.91 9.22 9.01
C GLU A 33 -32.16 8.01 8.41
N GLU A 34 -32.22 6.89 9.13
CA GLU A 34 -32.04 5.53 8.62
C GLU A 34 -33.35 5.10 7.94
N GLU A 35 -33.32 4.65 6.67
CA GLU A 35 -34.33 3.70 6.17
C GLU A 35 -33.70 2.60 5.30
N ASP A 36 -33.84 1.38 5.81
CA ASP A 36 -33.77 0.11 5.09
C ASP A 36 -34.89 0.00 4.04
N ILE A 37 -34.56 -0.31 2.77
CA ILE A 37 -35.50 -1.03 1.89
C ILE A 37 -34.81 -2.16 1.13
N LYS A 38 -35.40 -3.35 1.30
CA LYS A 38 -35.10 -4.62 0.65
C LYS A 38 -35.51 -4.67 -0.82
N MET A 39 -34.76 -5.53 -1.52
CA MET A 39 -35.08 -6.37 -2.68
C MET A 39 -36.54 -6.45 -3.17
N GLU A 40 -36.68 -6.37 -4.50
CA GLU A 40 -37.47 -7.20 -5.45
C GLU A 40 -37.76 -6.34 -6.70
N SER A 41 -37.92 -6.79 -7.93
CA SER A 41 -37.57 -7.99 -8.71
C SER A 41 -38.06 -7.71 -10.15
N GLU A 42 -37.41 -8.34 -11.14
CA GLU A 42 -37.99 -8.84 -12.40
C GLU A 42 -38.36 -7.89 -13.57
N ASP A 43 -37.66 -8.15 -14.67
CA ASP A 43 -38.17 -8.45 -16.02
C ASP A 43 -39.02 -7.43 -16.80
N LYS A 44 -38.46 -7.00 -17.95
CA LYS A 44 -38.93 -7.47 -19.25
C LYS A 44 -37.96 -7.18 -20.41
N SER A 45 -37.63 -8.27 -21.09
CA SER A 45 -36.94 -8.42 -22.37
C SER A 45 -37.83 -8.06 -23.56
N GLU A 46 -37.16 -7.70 -24.67
CA GLU A 46 -37.48 -7.99 -26.09
C GLU A 46 -38.82 -7.44 -26.66
N ALA A 47 -38.95 -6.99 -27.91
CA ALA A 47 -38.11 -6.76 -29.09
C ALA A 47 -39.01 -5.94 -30.07
N VAL A 48 -38.45 -5.43 -31.17
CA VAL A 48 -39.01 -5.42 -32.55
C VAL A 48 -38.22 -4.40 -33.40
N GLU A 49 -37.51 -4.96 -34.37
CA GLU A 49 -36.97 -4.36 -35.61
C GLU A 49 -38.13 -3.76 -36.44
N GLU A 50 -38.02 -2.79 -37.36
CA GLU A 50 -37.12 -2.66 -38.50
C GLU A 50 -37.55 -1.40 -39.31
N GLU A 51 -36.71 -1.04 -40.30
CA GLU A 51 -36.96 -0.14 -41.45
C GLU A 51 -36.63 1.38 -41.36
N ARG A 52 -35.33 1.64 -41.55
CA ARG A 52 -34.69 2.43 -42.64
C ARG A 52 -35.42 3.65 -43.22
N LYS A 53 -34.71 4.78 -43.21
CA LYS A 53 -34.49 5.62 -44.42
C LYS A 53 -33.12 6.31 -44.37
N ASP A 54 -32.38 6.13 -45.45
CA ASP A 54 -31.06 6.67 -45.72
C ASP A 54 -31.06 8.19 -45.86
N ILE A 55 -30.10 8.87 -45.23
CA ILE A 55 -29.52 10.14 -45.69
C ILE A 55 -28.02 10.06 -45.44
N GLU A 56 -27.25 10.03 -46.54
CA GLU A 56 -25.80 10.21 -46.57
C GLU A 56 -25.42 11.60 -46.04
N ALA A 57 -24.56 11.66 -45.03
CA ALA A 57 -23.70 12.81 -44.75
C ALA A 57 -22.46 12.32 -43.99
N GLU A 58 -21.29 12.61 -44.56
CA GLU A 58 -19.95 12.34 -43.99
C GLU A 58 -19.79 13.01 -42.62
N PRO A 59 -19.17 12.36 -41.60
CA PRO A 59 -18.74 13.07 -40.41
C PRO A 59 -17.35 13.66 -40.66
N GLU A 60 -17.30 14.99 -40.72
CA GLU A 60 -16.06 15.77 -40.60
C GLU A 60 -15.36 15.42 -39.28
N ILE A 61 -14.06 15.22 -39.42
CA ILE A 61 -13.07 15.06 -38.35
C ILE A 61 -13.00 16.37 -37.58
N ILE A 62 -13.46 16.38 -36.33
CA ILE A 62 -13.20 17.48 -35.39
C ILE A 62 -12.02 17.04 -34.52
N ASP A 63 -10.94 17.79 -34.66
CA ASP A 63 -9.70 17.68 -33.91
C ASP A 63 -9.96 18.15 -32.45
N GLU A 64 -9.91 17.22 -31.49
CA GLU A 64 -10.15 17.49 -30.05
C GLU A 64 -8.93 18.15 -29.37
N THR A 65 -8.34 19.15 -30.01
CA THR A 65 -7.24 19.96 -29.43
C THR A 65 -7.71 21.31 -28.86
N ASP A 66 -9.00 21.66 -28.98
CA ASP A 66 -9.48 23.02 -28.71
C ASP A 66 -10.22 23.25 -27.37
N ILE A 67 -10.28 22.25 -26.48
CA ILE A 67 -10.87 22.47 -25.14
C ILE A 67 -9.81 22.97 -24.14
N PHE A 68 -8.52 22.80 -24.44
CA PHE A 68 -7.41 23.15 -23.54
C PHE A 68 -6.84 24.55 -23.78
N THR A 69 -6.97 25.08 -25.00
CA THR A 69 -6.56 26.44 -25.39
C THR A 69 -7.48 27.51 -24.76
N ASP A 70 -8.77 27.23 -24.63
CA ASP A 70 -9.73 28.14 -24.00
C ASP A 70 -9.50 28.31 -22.49
N PHE A 71 -9.09 27.26 -21.78
CA PHE A 71 -8.82 27.35 -20.33
C PHE A 71 -7.53 28.13 -20.01
N MET A 72 -6.50 27.99 -20.85
CA MET A 72 -5.25 28.78 -20.73
C MET A 72 -5.46 30.24 -21.13
N MET A 73 -6.25 30.52 -22.18
CA MET A 73 -6.59 31.89 -22.57
C MET A 73 -7.42 32.62 -21.51
N GLU A 74 -8.33 31.94 -20.82
CA GLU A 74 -9.17 32.58 -19.78
C GLU A 74 -8.37 32.92 -18.50
N PHE A 75 -7.29 32.19 -18.22
CA PHE A 75 -6.37 32.45 -17.11
C PHE A 75 -5.37 33.58 -17.42
N GLU A 76 -4.87 33.66 -18.66
CA GLU A 76 -4.03 34.77 -19.13
C GLU A 76 -4.83 36.08 -19.33
N ALA A 77 -6.10 35.99 -19.73
CA ALA A 77 -7.00 37.14 -19.87
C ALA A 77 -7.39 37.78 -18.52
N LYS A 78 -7.34 37.03 -17.41
CA LYS A 78 -7.50 37.58 -16.05
C LYS A 78 -6.22 38.24 -15.53
N ARG A 79 -5.06 37.89 -16.07
CA ARG A 79 -3.77 38.51 -15.71
C ARG A 79 -3.49 39.82 -16.47
N THR A 80 -4.21 40.07 -17.56
CA THR A 80 -4.04 41.24 -18.46
C THR A 80 -5.15 42.29 -18.35
N LYS A 81 -6.07 42.18 -17.39
CA LYS A 81 -7.12 43.18 -17.12
C LYS A 81 -6.78 44.23 -16.07
N GLU A 82 -5.53 44.28 -15.61
CA GLU A 82 -4.93 45.48 -15.03
C GLU A 82 -3.81 45.90 -15.99
N PHE A 83 -3.90 47.11 -16.54
CA PHE A 83 -3.07 47.67 -17.62
C PHE A 83 -3.48 47.33 -19.07
N ALA A 84 -4.43 48.11 -19.62
CA ALA A 84 -4.23 48.95 -20.81
C ALA A 84 -5.58 49.37 -21.42
N VAL A 85 -5.93 50.65 -21.27
CA VAL A 85 -6.93 51.31 -22.12
C VAL A 85 -6.29 51.52 -23.49
N GLY A 86 -6.94 50.98 -24.52
CA GLY A 86 -6.39 50.83 -25.85
C GLY A 86 -6.21 52.11 -26.66
N ARG A 87 -5.36 52.01 -27.68
CA ARG A 87 -5.43 52.83 -28.90
C ARG A 87 -5.21 51.93 -30.12
N LYS A 88 -6.16 52.04 -31.03
CA LYS A 88 -6.11 51.48 -32.38
C LYS A 88 -5.10 52.25 -33.23
N LYS A 89 -4.53 51.50 -34.19
CA LYS A 89 -3.64 51.87 -35.29
C LYS A 89 -4.19 53.04 -36.12
N ASP A 90 -3.29 53.78 -36.76
CA ASP A 90 -3.37 54.10 -38.20
C ASP A 90 -1.98 54.55 -38.73
N ASP A 91 -1.84 54.41 -40.03
CA ASP A 91 -0.64 54.37 -40.87
C ASP A 91 0.07 55.73 -41.10
N ASP A 92 1.38 55.68 -41.38
CA ASP A 92 2.18 56.84 -41.87
C ASP A 92 2.45 56.71 -43.38
N ALA A 93 2.09 57.74 -44.14
CA ALA A 93 2.66 58.05 -45.45
C ALA A 93 2.68 59.58 -45.71
N SER A 94 3.91 60.11 -45.67
CA SER A 94 4.51 61.14 -46.53
C SER A 94 3.84 62.50 -46.80
N GLU A 95 4.70 63.53 -46.68
CA GLU A 95 4.88 64.72 -47.54
C GLU A 95 4.43 66.11 -47.04
N GLU A 96 5.47 66.96 -46.98
CA GLU A 96 5.55 68.39 -47.32
C GLU A 96 5.08 69.51 -46.35
N THR A 97 6.09 70.35 -46.08
CA THR A 97 6.23 71.68 -45.43
C THR A 97 5.33 72.80 -46.01
N PRO A 98 5.48 74.09 -45.63
CA PRO A 98 5.61 74.78 -44.34
C PRO A 98 4.61 75.97 -44.24
N ILE A 99 4.71 76.78 -43.17
CA ILE A 99 4.41 78.24 -43.04
C ILE A 99 3.59 78.57 -41.76
N THR A 100 4.26 79.22 -40.83
CA THR A 100 3.79 80.02 -39.68
C THR A 100 3.16 81.36 -40.14
N PRO A 101 2.69 82.25 -39.24
CA PRO A 101 1.83 82.10 -38.04
C PRO A 101 0.75 83.21 -38.00
N GLU A 102 -0.45 83.00 -37.46
CA GLU A 102 -1.25 84.14 -36.94
C GLU A 102 -1.99 83.73 -35.66
N ASP A 103 -1.69 84.49 -34.60
CA ASP A 103 -2.33 84.47 -33.30
C ASP A 103 -3.75 85.04 -33.40
N GLU A 104 -4.75 84.38 -32.81
CA GLU A 104 -5.87 85.08 -32.19
C GLU A 104 -6.31 84.35 -30.91
N ASP A 105 -6.16 85.09 -29.80
CA ASP A 105 -6.68 84.83 -28.47
C ASP A 105 -8.21 84.64 -28.47
N ILE A 106 -8.72 83.56 -27.86
CA ILE A 106 -9.95 83.61 -27.05
C ILE A 106 -9.75 82.83 -25.75
N MET A 107 -10.08 83.55 -24.68
CA MET A 107 -9.98 83.27 -23.26
C MET A 107 -10.94 82.19 -22.72
N SER A 108 -10.53 81.66 -21.54
CA SER A 108 -11.31 81.10 -20.42
C SER A 108 -12.07 79.79 -20.68
N ASP A 109 -11.85 78.73 -19.90
CA ASP A 109 -12.07 78.70 -18.45
C ASP A 109 -10.97 78.02 -17.62
N GLN A 110 -10.61 78.67 -16.52
CA GLN A 110 -9.95 78.02 -15.39
C GLN A 110 -10.99 77.40 -14.45
N VAL A 111 -10.85 76.12 -14.17
CA VAL A 111 -11.18 75.56 -12.84
C VAL A 111 -9.95 74.83 -12.33
N SER A 112 -9.21 75.52 -11.47
CA SER A 112 -8.16 74.98 -10.63
C SER A 112 -8.75 74.36 -9.36
N THR A 113 -8.24 73.20 -8.95
CA THR A 113 -8.08 72.67 -7.57
C THR A 113 -7.47 71.27 -7.72
N GLU A 114 -6.16 71.06 -7.79
CA GLU A 114 -5.17 71.18 -6.70
C GLU A 114 -5.66 70.71 -5.32
N SER A 115 -5.46 69.42 -5.05
CA SER A 115 -4.86 68.92 -3.80
C SER A 115 -4.34 67.51 -4.11
N SER A 116 -3.05 67.22 -4.20
CA SER A 116 -2.08 67.24 -3.10
C SER A 116 -0.69 66.95 -3.68
N ILE A 117 -0.19 67.85 -4.55
CA ILE A 117 1.20 67.81 -5.01
C ILE A 117 2.01 68.65 -4.04
N HIS A 118 2.94 68.00 -3.32
CA HIS A 118 3.88 68.66 -2.42
C HIS A 118 4.56 69.85 -3.13
N PRO A 119 4.75 71.02 -2.48
CA PRO A 119 5.17 72.26 -3.14
C PRO A 119 6.53 72.21 -3.87
N CYS A 120 7.33 71.15 -3.68
CA CYS A 120 8.56 70.89 -4.42
C CYS A 120 8.36 70.31 -5.83
N LEU A 121 7.17 69.78 -6.15
CA LEU A 121 6.90 69.10 -7.43
C LEU A 121 6.10 69.94 -8.41
N ARG A 122 5.64 71.13 -8.01
CA ARG A 122 4.80 72.02 -8.83
C ARG A 122 5.53 72.67 -10.01
N LYS A 123 6.83 72.39 -10.19
CA LYS A 123 7.71 72.97 -11.23
C LYS A 123 8.39 71.96 -12.15
N ILE A 124 7.90 70.73 -12.25
CA ILE A 124 8.51 69.73 -13.13
C ILE A 124 7.45 69.18 -14.09
N ASN A 125 7.00 70.04 -15.01
CA ASN A 125 6.49 69.56 -16.30
C ASN A 125 7.68 69.56 -17.26
N ILE A 126 8.37 68.42 -17.32
CA ILE A 126 9.45 68.19 -18.29
C ILE A 126 8.90 67.24 -19.34
N SER A 127 8.89 67.65 -20.61
CA SER A 127 8.52 66.76 -21.72
C SER A 127 9.64 65.75 -22.01
N ASP A 128 9.30 64.58 -22.57
CA ASP A 128 10.29 63.56 -22.96
C ASP A 128 11.39 64.08 -23.91
N SER A 129 11.09 65.14 -24.66
CA SER A 129 12.05 65.86 -25.51
C SER A 129 13.05 66.72 -24.72
N GLN A 130 12.68 67.24 -23.55
CA GLN A 130 13.59 68.00 -22.67
C GLN A 130 14.56 67.11 -21.90
N LEU A 131 14.20 65.85 -21.61
CA LEU A 131 15.11 64.87 -20.98
C LEU A 131 16.27 64.45 -21.90
N LYS A 132 16.05 64.43 -23.22
CA LYS A 132 17.09 64.08 -24.22
C LYS A 132 18.09 65.21 -24.48
N LEU A 133 17.77 66.45 -24.09
CA LEU A 133 18.62 67.65 -24.21
C LEU A 133 19.40 67.96 -22.93
N VAL A 134 19.36 67.08 -21.92
CA VAL A 134 20.07 67.28 -20.65
C VAL A 134 21.57 67.16 -20.91
N ASN A 135 22.20 68.33 -20.90
CA ASN A 135 23.64 68.51 -20.95
C ASN A 135 24.27 67.62 -19.85
N PRO A 136 25.31 66.79 -20.13
CA PRO A 136 25.95 65.96 -19.11
C PRO A 136 26.54 66.74 -17.92
N TYR A 137 26.64 68.06 -18.03
CA TYR A 137 27.04 68.98 -16.95
C TYR A 137 25.87 69.52 -16.10
N THR A 138 24.62 69.29 -16.49
CA THR A 138 23.42 69.62 -15.69
C THR A 138 22.82 68.34 -15.11
N VAL A 139 23.62 67.64 -14.29
CA VAL A 139 23.10 66.61 -13.40
C VAL A 139 22.36 67.34 -12.28
N TYR A 140 21.02 67.30 -12.28
CA TYR A 140 20.27 67.67 -11.08
C TYR A 140 20.78 66.80 -9.94
N GLN A 141 21.49 67.40 -8.98
CA GLN A 141 21.91 66.66 -7.80
C GLN A 141 20.64 66.19 -7.10
N VAL A 142 20.54 64.87 -6.86
CA VAL A 142 19.48 64.32 -6.01
C VAL A 142 19.53 65.12 -4.71
N PRO A 143 18.45 65.86 -4.35
CA PRO A 143 18.46 66.65 -3.14
C PRO A 143 18.83 65.75 -1.97
N ASN A 144 19.79 66.17 -1.15
CA ASN A 144 20.12 65.45 0.07
C ASN A 144 18.83 65.26 0.86
N ASP A 145 18.56 64.02 1.27
CA ASP A 145 17.36 63.67 1.99
C ASP A 145 17.17 64.65 3.18
N PRO A 146 16.04 65.38 3.27
CA PRO A 146 15.77 66.33 4.36
C PRO A 146 15.58 65.66 5.73
N GLY A 147 15.98 64.40 5.87
CA GLY A 147 15.81 63.58 7.06
C GLY A 147 14.56 62.69 7.01
N LEU A 148 13.94 62.49 5.84
CA LEU A 148 12.78 61.62 5.69
C LEU A 148 13.13 60.15 5.93
N LEU A 149 14.31 59.66 5.49
CA LEU A 149 14.75 58.29 5.80
C LEU A 149 15.00 58.13 7.31
N PRO A 150 15.79 58.99 8.00
CA PRO A 150 15.90 58.96 9.46
C PRO A 150 14.55 59.04 10.18
N ALA A 151 13.64 59.92 9.76
CA ALA A 151 12.31 60.08 10.35
C ALA A 151 11.40 58.86 10.12
N PHE A 152 11.49 58.23 8.95
CA PHE A 152 10.77 57.00 8.64
C PHE A 152 11.17 55.86 9.59
N TRP A 153 12.47 55.72 9.87
CA TRP A 153 13.01 54.72 10.80
C TRP A 153 12.85 55.09 12.29
N LEU A 154 12.49 56.33 12.61
CA LEU A 154 12.07 56.74 13.95
C LEU A 154 10.62 56.31 14.25
N LEU A 155 9.76 56.30 13.22
CA LEU A 155 8.35 55.90 13.32
C LEU A 155 8.13 54.40 13.16
N ARG A 156 9.04 53.71 12.47
CA ARG A 156 9.00 52.26 12.27
C ARG A 156 10.28 51.63 12.79
N GLU A 157 10.15 50.67 13.71
CA GLU A 157 11.27 49.83 14.11
C GLU A 157 11.90 49.19 12.87
N ARG A 158 13.24 49.22 12.79
CA ARG A 158 13.95 48.56 11.70
C ARG A 158 13.61 47.07 11.74
N PRO A 159 13.27 46.44 10.59
CA PRO A 159 13.05 45.01 10.58
C PRO A 159 14.32 44.30 11.07
N PRO A 160 14.21 43.35 12.01
CA PRO A 160 15.35 42.58 12.47
C PRO A 160 15.99 41.85 11.29
N ILE A 161 17.32 41.94 11.18
CA ILE A 161 18.10 41.21 10.20
C ILE A 161 18.45 39.86 10.84
N TYR A 162 17.98 38.78 10.23
CA TYR A 162 18.23 37.43 10.72
C TYR A 162 19.42 36.80 9.99
N SER A 163 20.11 35.90 10.68
CA SER A 163 21.08 34.98 10.08
C SER A 163 20.39 33.94 9.17
N THR A 164 21.16 33.37 8.24
CA THR A 164 20.70 32.33 7.29
C THR A 164 20.46 30.97 7.95
N ASP A 165 20.62 30.85 9.27
CA ASP A 165 20.25 29.66 10.03
C ASP A 165 18.74 29.59 10.32
N GLY A 166 18.01 30.71 10.25
CA GLY A 166 16.56 30.77 10.50
C GLY A 166 16.17 30.62 11.98
N VAL A 167 17.12 30.36 12.88
CA VAL A 167 16.86 30.10 14.31
C VAL A 167 16.24 31.31 14.99
N GLN A 168 16.91 32.46 14.91
CA GLN A 168 16.41 33.69 15.54
C GLN A 168 15.07 34.12 14.94
N LYS A 169 14.92 33.95 13.61
CA LYS A 169 13.68 34.24 12.88
C LYS A 169 12.51 33.43 13.42
N PHE A 170 12.71 32.12 13.62
CA PHE A 170 11.70 31.25 14.21
C PHE A 170 11.26 31.71 15.60
N TYR A 171 12.21 31.89 16.54
CA TYR A 171 11.87 32.27 17.92
C TYR A 171 11.20 33.64 18.00
N ASP A 172 11.59 34.59 17.16
CA ASP A 172 10.95 35.90 17.08
C ASP A 172 9.51 35.80 16.57
N ILE A 173 9.25 35.01 15.52
CA ILE A 173 7.88 34.82 15.00
C ILE A 173 7.00 34.12 16.03
N VAL A 174 7.49 33.06 16.65
CA VAL A 174 6.77 32.29 17.69
C VAL A 174 6.46 33.18 18.89
N LYS A 175 7.42 34.00 19.34
CA LYS A 175 7.25 34.95 20.44
C LYS A 175 6.22 36.03 20.10
N ARG A 176 6.28 36.60 18.89
CA ARG A 176 5.28 37.59 18.41
C ARG A 176 3.88 36.99 18.30
N ALA A 177 3.79 35.71 17.95
CA ALA A 177 2.52 34.98 17.84
C ALA A 177 1.98 34.48 19.20
N GLY A 178 2.73 34.65 20.30
CA GLY A 178 2.33 34.15 21.62
C GLY A 178 2.31 32.61 21.73
N LEU A 179 3.08 31.92 20.89
CA LEU A 179 3.10 30.46 20.81
C LEU A 179 4.23 29.89 21.68
N ARG A 180 4.10 28.62 22.11
CA ARG A 180 5.20 27.90 22.76
C ARG A 180 6.21 27.44 21.72
N SER A 181 7.48 27.78 21.93
CA SER A 181 8.56 27.39 21.02
C SER A 181 8.97 25.94 21.21
N ILE A 182 9.31 25.28 20.10
CA ILE A 182 9.94 23.97 20.10
C ILE A 182 11.43 24.18 20.42
N GLY A 183 11.87 23.78 21.62
CA GLY A 183 13.24 24.02 22.09
C GLY A 183 14.30 23.31 21.24
N SER A 184 14.01 22.09 20.80
CA SER A 184 14.91 21.26 19.99
C SER A 184 15.14 21.79 18.58
N LEU A 185 14.28 22.70 18.09
CA LEU A 185 14.34 23.23 16.73
C LEU A 185 15.57 24.12 16.50
N LYS A 186 16.10 24.75 17.57
CA LYS A 186 17.34 25.53 17.52
C LYS A 186 18.51 24.73 16.96
N ASP A 187 18.69 23.51 17.47
CA ASP A 187 19.81 22.66 17.08
C ASP A 187 19.52 22.00 15.74
N MET A 188 18.27 21.58 15.49
CA MET A 188 17.90 20.93 14.23
C MET A 188 18.02 21.82 12.99
N LEU A 189 17.73 23.13 13.10
CA LEU A 189 17.88 24.08 11.98
C LEU A 189 19.35 24.28 11.53
N LEU A 190 20.31 23.90 12.37
CA LEU A 190 21.75 23.93 12.06
C LEU A 190 22.25 22.61 11.46
N THR A 191 21.37 21.60 11.36
CA THR A 191 21.70 20.28 10.83
C THR A 191 21.09 20.06 9.45
N ASP A 192 21.54 19.01 8.78
CA ASP A 192 21.06 18.60 7.45
C ASP A 192 19.60 18.09 7.46
N GLN A 193 19.12 17.65 8.63
CA GLN A 193 17.83 16.97 8.77
C GLN A 193 16.99 17.63 9.87
N LEU A 194 15.81 18.12 9.49
CA LEU A 194 14.83 18.63 10.43
C LEU A 194 13.71 17.59 10.62
N ASN A 195 13.73 16.93 11.78
CA ASN A 195 12.77 15.89 12.11
C ASN A 195 11.73 16.41 13.11
N LEU A 196 10.50 16.58 12.64
CA LEU A 196 9.36 17.05 13.42
C LEU A 196 8.20 16.06 13.38
N ARG A 197 8.50 14.76 13.39
CA ARG A 197 7.47 13.72 13.38
C ARG A 197 6.60 13.73 14.65
N TYR A 198 5.29 13.54 14.51
CA TYR A 198 4.36 13.37 15.64
C TYR A 198 4.23 14.57 16.59
N TYR A 199 4.59 15.79 16.16
CA TYR A 199 4.53 16.99 17.02
C TYR A 199 3.15 17.65 17.10
N GLY A 200 2.20 17.26 16.25
CA GLY A 200 0.88 17.89 16.18
C GLY A 200 0.96 19.36 15.76
N LEU A 201 1.78 19.67 14.74
CA LEU A 201 2.06 21.04 14.33
C LEU A 201 0.80 21.80 13.87
N LYS A 202 0.46 22.87 14.59
CA LYS A 202 -0.61 23.79 14.21
C LYS A 202 -0.15 24.75 13.11
N SER A 203 -1.09 25.24 12.29
CA SER A 203 -0.82 26.16 11.17
C SER A 203 0.07 27.38 11.52
N PRO A 204 -0.11 28.08 12.66
CA PRO A 204 0.75 29.21 13.02
C PRO A 204 2.22 28.82 13.30
N VAL A 205 2.42 27.66 13.92
CA VAL A 205 3.77 27.11 14.14
C VAL A 205 4.38 26.71 12.81
N MET A 206 3.59 26.08 11.94
CA MET A 206 4.04 25.71 10.60
C MET A 206 4.47 26.93 9.77
N LYS A 207 3.73 28.03 9.86
CA LYS A 207 4.13 29.32 9.25
C LYS A 207 5.50 29.77 9.73
N ALA A 208 5.73 29.74 11.05
CA ALA A 208 7.00 30.14 11.64
C ALA A 208 8.16 29.25 11.17
N ILE A 209 7.92 27.94 11.06
CA ILE A 209 8.90 26.97 10.56
C ILE A 209 9.20 27.23 9.08
N CYS A 210 8.18 27.38 8.23
CA CYS A 210 8.36 27.69 6.82
C CYS A 210 9.11 29.01 6.59
N GLU A 211 8.77 30.06 7.33
CA GLU A 211 9.48 31.34 7.21
C GLU A 211 10.94 31.26 7.66
N ALA A 212 11.25 30.45 8.68
CA ALA A 212 12.61 30.20 9.11
C ALA A 212 13.40 29.38 8.09
N LEU A 213 12.78 28.38 7.47
CA LEU A 213 13.40 27.51 6.47
C LEU A 213 13.57 28.16 5.09
N ALA A 214 12.77 29.18 4.78
CA ALA A 214 12.82 29.84 3.47
C ALA A 214 14.22 30.34 3.09
N ASP A 215 14.95 30.88 4.08
CA ASP A 215 16.31 31.39 3.90
C ASP A 215 17.38 30.42 4.44
N ASN A 216 16.96 29.25 4.95
CA ASN A 216 17.87 28.28 5.57
C ASN A 216 18.67 27.54 4.51
N THR A 217 19.99 27.47 4.71
CA THR A 217 20.91 26.82 3.77
C THR A 217 21.43 25.45 4.25
N PHE A 218 21.07 25.02 5.45
CA PHE A 218 21.59 23.82 6.10
C PHE A 218 20.69 22.61 5.87
N VAL A 219 19.38 22.78 6.05
CA VAL A 219 18.40 21.69 6.02
C VAL A 219 18.17 21.22 4.58
N ARG A 220 18.43 19.93 4.34
CA ARG A 220 18.13 19.23 3.08
C ARG A 220 16.98 18.25 3.21
N LYS A 221 16.75 17.70 4.41
CA LYS A 221 15.66 16.76 4.68
C LYS A 221 14.68 17.37 5.67
N LEU A 222 13.41 17.46 5.27
CA LEU A 222 12.33 17.93 6.11
C LEU A 222 11.34 16.80 6.34
N ASP A 223 11.20 16.39 7.59
CA ASP A 223 10.29 15.32 7.97
C ASP A 223 9.19 15.83 8.88
N LEU A 224 7.97 15.82 8.36
CA LEU A 224 6.76 16.29 9.02
C LEU A 224 5.76 15.16 9.26
N LYS A 225 6.21 13.90 9.23
CA LYS A 225 5.31 12.75 9.32
C LYS A 225 4.35 12.81 10.52
N ASP A 226 3.11 12.41 10.27
CA ASP A 226 2.02 12.30 11.25
C ASP A 226 1.76 13.63 11.99
N ASN A 227 1.88 14.76 11.27
CA ASN A 227 1.34 16.05 11.70
C ASN A 227 0.10 16.39 10.88
N LYS A 228 -1.07 16.51 11.53
CA LYS A 228 -2.29 16.91 10.82
C LYS A 228 -2.13 18.33 10.24
N LEU A 229 -1.85 18.44 8.95
CA LEU A 229 -1.62 19.72 8.27
C LEU A 229 -2.94 20.26 7.72
N SER A 230 -3.24 21.52 8.03
CA SER A 230 -4.38 22.20 7.39
C SER A 230 -4.02 22.70 5.99
N ALA A 231 -5.02 23.05 5.18
CA ALA A 231 -4.78 23.63 3.86
C ALA A 231 -3.92 24.92 3.91
N ASN A 232 -4.02 25.70 4.99
CA ASN A 232 -3.16 26.87 5.20
C ASN A 232 -1.70 26.48 5.47
N ALA A 233 -1.47 25.41 6.24
CA ALA A 233 -0.13 24.87 6.44
C ALA A 233 0.48 24.39 5.11
N CYS A 234 -0.32 23.74 4.26
CA CYS A 234 0.09 23.32 2.91
C CYS A 234 0.45 24.51 2.02
N ARG A 235 -0.28 25.62 2.11
CA ARG A 235 0.09 26.87 1.42
C ARG A 235 1.44 27.41 1.89
N TYR A 236 1.73 27.40 3.19
CA TYR A 236 3.04 27.85 3.69
C TYR A 236 4.17 26.91 3.26
N LEU A 237 3.90 25.60 3.14
CA LEU A 237 4.84 24.64 2.56
C LEU A 237 5.09 24.91 1.07
N ASN A 238 4.04 25.23 0.32
CA ASN A 238 4.16 25.61 -1.08
C ASN A 238 5.06 26.85 -1.24
N ASP A 239 4.80 27.90 -0.46
CA ASP A 239 5.62 29.12 -0.46
C ASP A 239 7.07 28.86 -0.04
N LEU A 240 7.29 27.93 0.90
CA LEU A 240 8.62 27.49 1.31
C LEU A 240 9.36 26.82 0.14
N LEU A 241 8.75 25.84 -0.50
CA LEU A 241 9.38 25.06 -1.57
C LEU A 241 9.65 25.90 -2.82
N LEU A 242 8.85 26.92 -3.11
CA LEU A 242 9.12 27.83 -4.24
C LEU A 242 10.31 28.77 -3.99
N ARG A 243 10.66 29.02 -2.73
CA ARG A 243 11.73 29.95 -2.34
C ARG A 243 13.02 29.25 -1.93
N ASN A 244 12.88 28.17 -1.17
CA ASN A 244 14.00 27.44 -0.64
C ASN A 244 14.63 26.61 -1.75
N ASN A 245 15.96 26.59 -1.75
CA ASN A 245 16.77 25.90 -2.75
C ASN A 245 17.69 24.83 -2.16
N THR A 246 17.38 24.33 -0.96
CA THR A 246 18.21 23.35 -0.25
C THR A 246 17.49 22.06 0.09
N ILE A 247 16.16 22.08 0.26
CA ILE A 247 15.38 20.90 0.61
C ILE A 247 15.27 19.97 -0.60
N ILE A 248 15.80 18.75 -0.43
CA ILE A 248 15.88 17.69 -1.45
C ILE A 248 14.88 16.55 -1.12
N ASP A 249 14.58 16.35 0.15
CA ASP A 249 13.76 15.25 0.67
C ASP A 249 12.68 15.81 1.60
N LEU A 250 11.41 15.60 1.25
CA LEU A 250 10.26 16.06 2.02
C LEU A 250 9.33 14.88 2.32
N SER A 251 9.15 14.58 3.60
CA SER A 251 8.13 13.62 4.05
C SER A 251 6.96 14.34 4.70
N LEU A 252 5.78 14.14 4.10
CA LEU A 252 4.47 14.57 4.60
C LEU A 252 3.58 13.36 4.92
N SER A 253 4.17 12.17 5.11
CA SER A 253 3.43 10.94 5.40
C SER A 253 2.45 11.12 6.57
N GLY A 254 1.23 10.62 6.48
CA GLY A 254 0.26 10.68 7.57
C GLY A 254 -0.27 12.08 7.90
N CYS A 255 -0.01 13.09 7.06
CA CYS A 255 -0.35 14.48 7.37
C CYS A 255 -1.82 14.87 7.10
N ARG A 256 -2.64 13.96 6.55
CA ARG A 256 -4.06 14.19 6.19
C ARG A 256 -4.29 15.49 5.40
N ILE A 257 -3.48 15.69 4.37
CA ILE A 257 -3.44 16.88 3.53
C ILE A 257 -4.80 17.10 2.82
N GLY A 258 -5.44 16.01 2.39
CA GLY A 258 -6.69 16.06 1.64
C GLY A 258 -6.57 16.66 0.24
N THR A 259 -7.69 16.73 -0.47
CA THR A 259 -7.78 17.30 -1.83
C THR A 259 -7.37 18.78 -1.86
N ASN A 260 -7.86 19.57 -0.91
CA ASN A 260 -7.57 21.00 -0.80
C ASN A 260 -6.09 21.29 -0.53
N GLY A 261 -5.44 20.48 0.32
CA GLY A 261 -4.01 20.63 0.58
C GLY A 261 -3.18 20.24 -0.64
N ALA A 262 -3.55 19.16 -1.34
CA ALA A 262 -2.89 18.73 -2.58
C ALA A 262 -2.96 19.82 -3.66
N LYS A 263 -4.12 20.46 -3.83
CA LYS A 263 -4.29 21.62 -4.71
C LYS A 263 -3.37 22.79 -4.36
N LYS A 264 -3.12 23.03 -3.07
CA LYS A 264 -2.21 24.10 -2.62
C LYS A 264 -0.74 23.79 -2.80
N LEU A 265 -0.37 22.52 -2.93
CA LEU A 265 1.02 22.09 -3.18
C LEU A 265 1.36 22.02 -4.67
N TYR A 266 0.38 22.23 -5.56
CA TYR A 266 0.55 22.12 -7.00
C TYR A 266 1.73 22.93 -7.54
N ASP A 267 1.80 24.23 -7.24
CA ASP A 267 2.81 25.13 -7.80
C ASP A 267 4.23 24.70 -7.37
N ALA A 268 4.41 24.40 -6.08
CA ALA A 268 5.68 23.92 -5.55
C ALA A 268 6.11 22.60 -6.18
N ILE A 269 5.20 21.63 -6.32
CA ILE A 269 5.54 20.34 -6.94
C ILE A 269 5.82 20.52 -8.42
N SER A 270 5.14 21.45 -9.11
CA SER A 270 5.32 21.67 -10.55
C SER A 270 6.60 22.44 -10.89
N GLU A 271 6.95 23.46 -10.12
CA GLU A 271 8.03 24.41 -10.45
C GLU A 271 9.35 24.14 -9.70
N ASN A 272 9.34 23.37 -8.60
CA ASN A 272 10.54 23.12 -7.83
C ASN A 272 11.52 22.19 -8.57
N ALA A 273 12.73 22.67 -8.79
CA ALA A 273 13.79 21.97 -9.52
C ALA A 273 14.78 21.20 -8.62
N ILE A 274 14.57 21.20 -7.30
CA ILE A 274 15.58 20.78 -6.31
C ILE A 274 15.11 19.58 -5.49
N LEU A 275 13.81 19.52 -5.20
CA LEU A 275 13.17 18.42 -4.53
C LEU A 275 13.32 17.17 -5.40
N LYS A 276 13.89 16.12 -4.82
CA LYS A 276 14.11 14.82 -5.49
C LYS A 276 13.23 13.72 -4.94
N MET A 277 12.90 13.78 -3.65
CA MET A 277 12.09 12.79 -2.95
C MET A 277 10.91 13.46 -2.26
N LEU A 278 9.70 13.01 -2.57
CA LEU A 278 8.47 13.49 -1.97
C LEU A 278 7.63 12.31 -1.48
N ASP A 279 7.38 12.27 -0.18
CA ASP A 279 6.53 11.26 0.45
C ASP A 279 5.19 11.88 0.87
N LEU A 280 4.15 11.45 0.18
CA LEU A 280 2.74 11.82 0.36
C LEU A 280 1.90 10.60 0.77
N SER A 281 2.51 9.60 1.41
CA SER A 281 1.80 8.40 1.86
C SER A 281 0.75 8.71 2.95
N SER A 282 -0.37 7.97 2.98
CA SER A 282 -1.41 8.10 4.02
C SER A 282 -1.88 9.55 4.25
N CYS A 283 -2.09 10.30 3.16
CA CYS A 283 -2.41 11.73 3.21
C CYS A 283 -3.88 12.06 2.91
N ASP A 284 -4.74 11.05 2.78
CA ASP A 284 -6.16 11.18 2.44
C ASP A 284 -6.39 12.01 1.17
N ILE A 285 -5.49 11.92 0.18
CA ILE A 285 -5.49 12.80 -1.00
C ILE A 285 -6.75 12.56 -1.87
N GLY A 286 -7.18 11.31 -2.02
CA GLY A 286 -8.30 10.93 -2.88
C GLY A 286 -8.04 11.17 -4.38
N ASN A 287 -9.00 10.77 -5.22
CA ASN A 287 -8.82 10.85 -6.68
C ASN A 287 -8.72 12.29 -7.22
N GLU A 288 -9.54 13.21 -6.70
CA GLU A 288 -9.50 14.64 -7.10
C GLU A 288 -8.17 15.29 -6.69
N GLY A 289 -7.70 15.00 -5.47
CA GLY A 289 -6.40 15.49 -5.02
C GLY A 289 -5.26 14.94 -5.86
N PHE A 290 -5.34 13.66 -6.24
CA PHE A 290 -4.35 13.01 -7.09
C PHE A 290 -4.33 13.59 -8.49
N GLU A 291 -5.44 14.07 -9.04
CA GLU A 291 -5.45 14.77 -10.33
C GLU A 291 -4.54 16.00 -10.32
N TYR A 292 -4.60 16.82 -9.26
CA TYR A 292 -3.69 17.96 -9.09
C TYR A 292 -2.23 17.51 -8.95
N ILE A 293 -1.96 16.49 -8.13
CA ILE A 293 -0.59 15.97 -7.93
C ILE A 293 -0.04 15.37 -9.23
N ALA A 294 -0.82 14.55 -9.93
CA ALA A 294 -0.46 13.94 -11.21
C ALA A 294 -0.13 15.00 -12.27
N SER A 295 -0.93 16.07 -12.32
CA SER A 295 -0.69 17.19 -13.23
C SER A 295 0.59 17.95 -12.87
N ALA A 296 0.82 18.23 -11.59
CA ALA A 296 2.06 18.88 -11.13
C ALA A 296 3.30 18.03 -11.44
N LEU A 297 3.23 16.73 -11.17
CA LEU A 297 4.31 15.77 -11.44
C LEU A 297 4.58 15.55 -12.94
N SER A 298 3.57 15.74 -13.79
CA SER A 298 3.73 15.69 -15.26
C SER A 298 4.54 16.88 -15.77
N ASN A 299 4.41 18.04 -15.12
CA ASN A 299 5.12 19.26 -15.48
C ASN A 299 6.53 19.32 -14.88
N ASN A 300 6.73 18.72 -13.71
CA ASN A 300 8.03 18.68 -13.05
C ASN A 300 9.07 17.90 -13.87
N GLN A 301 10.31 18.41 -13.90
CA GLN A 301 11.41 17.85 -14.69
C GLN A 301 12.57 17.31 -13.83
N ASP A 302 12.48 17.39 -12.50
CA ASP A 302 13.59 17.11 -11.59
C ASP A 302 13.24 16.10 -10.49
N LEU A 303 11.97 15.95 -10.12
CA LEU A 303 11.54 15.06 -9.05
C LEU A 303 11.66 13.59 -9.49
N GLU A 304 12.36 12.79 -8.69
CA GLU A 304 12.79 11.43 -9.04
C GLU A 304 11.99 10.35 -8.33
N SER A 305 11.55 10.60 -7.09
CA SER A 305 10.84 9.61 -6.27
C SER A 305 9.61 10.21 -5.62
N VAL A 306 8.48 9.55 -5.79
CA VAL A 306 7.21 9.93 -5.18
C VAL A 306 6.56 8.72 -4.52
N ASP A 307 6.16 8.90 -3.25
CA ASP A 307 5.31 7.95 -2.54
C ASP A 307 3.88 8.48 -2.43
N LEU A 308 2.93 7.75 -3.00
CA LEU A 308 1.50 8.01 -2.96
C LEU A 308 0.73 6.80 -2.41
N SER A 309 1.38 5.95 -1.62
CA SER A 309 0.73 4.80 -1.01
C SER A 309 -0.39 5.22 -0.05
N ASP A 310 -1.45 4.41 0.06
CA ASP A 310 -2.55 4.65 1.00
C ASP A 310 -3.19 6.04 0.85
N ASN A 311 -3.69 6.37 -0.34
CA ASN A 311 -4.36 7.64 -0.61
C ASN A 311 -5.78 7.47 -1.15
N HIS A 312 -6.36 6.28 -0.97
CA HIS A 312 -7.71 5.93 -1.42
C HIS A 312 -7.92 6.17 -2.93
N LEU A 313 -6.93 5.83 -3.76
CA LEU A 313 -7.04 5.94 -5.21
C LEU A 313 -7.78 4.75 -5.81
N ASP A 314 -8.71 5.00 -6.74
CA ASP A 314 -9.56 3.98 -7.39
C ASP A 314 -9.58 4.09 -8.93
N GLU A 315 -10.54 3.47 -9.62
CA GLU A 315 -10.64 3.53 -11.08
C GLU A 315 -10.83 4.93 -11.67
N THR A 316 -11.33 5.89 -10.91
CA THR A 316 -11.58 7.25 -11.40
C THR A 316 -10.29 8.00 -11.69
N CYS A 317 -9.20 7.67 -10.98
CA CYS A 317 -7.88 8.27 -11.21
C CYS A 317 -7.15 7.74 -12.47
N SER A 318 -7.75 6.82 -13.22
CA SER A 318 -7.09 6.14 -14.36
C SER A 318 -6.54 7.13 -15.40
N GLU A 319 -7.29 8.17 -15.75
CA GLU A 319 -6.89 9.15 -16.75
C GLU A 319 -5.73 10.03 -16.26
N SER A 320 -5.81 10.50 -15.01
CA SER A 320 -4.72 11.23 -14.35
C SER A 320 -3.46 10.37 -14.23
N LEU A 321 -3.59 9.08 -13.93
CA LEU A 321 -2.47 8.15 -13.85
C LEU A 321 -1.83 7.91 -15.22
N GLN A 322 -2.63 7.76 -16.27
CA GLN A 322 -2.12 7.66 -17.64
C GLN A 322 -1.36 8.93 -18.04
N ASN A 323 -1.90 10.10 -17.70
CA ASN A 323 -1.28 11.39 -18.00
C ASN A 323 0.05 11.57 -17.26
N LEU A 324 0.08 11.26 -15.96
CA LEU A 324 1.30 11.25 -15.14
C LEU A 324 2.40 10.42 -15.78
N LEU A 325 2.10 9.16 -16.09
CA LEU A 325 3.08 8.23 -16.63
C LEU A 325 3.51 8.61 -18.05
N SER A 326 2.60 9.15 -18.87
CA SER A 326 2.90 9.53 -20.27
C SER A 326 3.83 10.74 -20.38
N HIS A 327 3.72 11.70 -19.47
CA HIS A 327 4.38 13.00 -19.59
C HIS A 327 5.51 13.21 -18.60
N SER A 328 5.59 12.43 -17.52
CA SER A 328 6.69 12.55 -16.57
C SER A 328 8.02 12.20 -17.22
N LYS A 329 9.00 13.12 -17.10
CA LYS A 329 10.34 12.98 -17.72
C LYS A 329 11.45 12.72 -16.71
N SER A 330 11.17 12.78 -15.41
CA SER A 330 12.17 12.63 -14.35
C SER A 330 11.85 11.54 -13.35
N LEU A 331 10.57 11.18 -13.19
CA LEU A 331 10.14 10.25 -12.16
C LEU A 331 10.70 8.84 -12.44
N MET A 332 11.55 8.36 -11.53
CA MET A 332 12.19 7.04 -11.59
C MET A 332 11.52 6.05 -10.63
N HIS A 333 10.97 6.54 -9.52
CA HIS A 333 10.38 5.71 -8.48
C HIS A 333 8.97 6.19 -8.13
N LEU A 334 7.99 5.31 -8.30
CA LEU A 334 6.60 5.60 -7.98
C LEU A 334 6.03 4.49 -7.09
N ASN A 335 5.57 4.87 -5.90
CA ASN A 335 4.85 3.98 -5.00
C ASN A 335 3.35 4.31 -5.01
N LEU A 336 2.55 3.34 -5.41
CA LEU A 336 1.08 3.39 -5.44
C LEU A 336 0.48 2.24 -4.59
N SER A 337 1.25 1.68 -3.66
CA SER A 337 0.78 0.58 -2.83
C SER A 337 -0.39 0.96 -1.93
N TRP A 338 -1.16 -0.01 -1.45
CA TRP A 338 -2.25 0.25 -0.51
C TRP A 338 -3.35 1.18 -1.07
N ASN A 339 -3.64 1.05 -2.37
CA ASN A 339 -4.76 1.75 -3.02
C ASN A 339 -5.76 0.72 -3.61
N SER A 340 -6.76 1.17 -4.35
CA SER A 340 -7.81 0.33 -4.95
C SER A 340 -7.65 0.18 -6.47
N LEU A 341 -6.42 0.03 -6.97
CA LEU A 341 -6.11 0.02 -8.41
C LEU A 341 -6.33 -1.35 -9.10
N TYR A 342 -7.36 -2.09 -8.71
CA TYR A 342 -7.66 -3.43 -9.25
C TYR A 342 -8.48 -3.43 -10.54
N ASN A 343 -9.03 -2.30 -10.96
CA ASN A 343 -9.93 -2.23 -12.11
C ASN A 343 -9.17 -2.39 -13.45
N ALA A 344 -9.77 -3.06 -14.43
CA ALA A 344 -9.21 -3.23 -15.77
C ALA A 344 -8.99 -1.89 -16.50
N LYS A 345 -9.82 -0.86 -16.25
CA LYS A 345 -9.64 0.49 -16.84
C LYS A 345 -8.30 1.09 -16.39
N THR A 346 -7.99 1.00 -15.11
CA THR A 346 -6.74 1.50 -14.51
C THR A 346 -5.52 0.80 -15.11
N TRP A 347 -5.58 -0.52 -15.29
CA TRP A 347 -4.48 -1.28 -15.90
C TRP A 347 -4.28 -1.00 -17.38
N LYS A 348 -5.33 -0.65 -18.10
CA LYS A 348 -5.22 -0.17 -19.48
C LYS A 348 -4.50 1.17 -19.52
N ALA A 349 -4.96 2.13 -18.71
CA ALA A 349 -4.35 3.45 -18.54
C ALA A 349 -2.86 3.36 -18.15
N LEU A 350 -2.54 2.54 -17.14
CA LEU A 350 -1.18 2.31 -16.67
C LEU A 350 -0.28 1.76 -17.78
N ASN A 351 -0.75 0.78 -18.56
CA ASN A 351 0.00 0.26 -19.70
C ASN A 351 0.19 1.29 -20.81
N ASP A 352 -0.85 2.06 -21.13
CA ASP A 352 -0.80 3.06 -22.19
C ASP A 352 0.14 4.23 -21.83
N GLY A 353 0.17 4.61 -20.54
CA GLY A 353 1.15 5.57 -20.01
C GLY A 353 2.58 5.03 -20.02
N LEU A 354 2.80 3.81 -19.50
CA LEU A 354 4.13 3.20 -19.45
C LEU A 354 4.73 2.90 -20.83
N LYS A 355 3.92 2.73 -21.88
CA LYS A 355 4.42 2.61 -23.26
C LYS A 355 5.16 3.86 -23.72
N LYS A 356 4.75 5.03 -23.26
CA LYS A 356 5.35 6.34 -23.58
C LYS A 356 6.43 6.73 -22.57
N ASN A 357 6.37 6.19 -21.36
CA ASN A 357 7.31 6.51 -20.30
C ASN A 357 8.70 5.92 -20.56
N GLU A 358 9.73 6.77 -20.48
CA GLU A 358 11.14 6.39 -20.71
C GLU A 358 11.98 6.31 -19.43
N THR A 359 11.44 6.81 -18.31
CA THR A 359 12.22 7.19 -17.12
C THR A 359 11.95 6.31 -15.90
N LEU A 360 10.72 5.82 -15.74
CA LEU A 360 10.30 5.04 -14.58
C LEU A 360 11.08 3.71 -14.52
N ARG A 361 11.74 3.48 -13.39
CA ARG A 361 12.55 2.28 -13.10
C ARG A 361 11.91 1.40 -12.04
N SER A 362 11.27 2.00 -11.03
CA SER A 362 10.65 1.28 -9.92
C SER A 362 9.18 1.63 -9.79
N LEU A 363 8.32 0.61 -9.78
CA LEU A 363 6.89 0.74 -9.60
C LEU A 363 6.40 -0.22 -8.51
N ASN A 364 5.77 0.33 -7.46
CA ASN A 364 5.16 -0.44 -6.39
C ASN A 364 3.64 -0.39 -6.48
N LEU A 365 3.01 -1.55 -6.69
CA LEU A 365 1.57 -1.79 -6.78
C LEU A 365 1.13 -2.87 -5.77
N SER A 366 1.91 -3.07 -4.71
CA SER A 366 1.52 -4.00 -3.64
C SER A 366 0.25 -3.55 -2.94
N TRP A 367 -0.48 -4.47 -2.30
CA TRP A 367 -1.70 -4.13 -1.55
C TRP A 367 -2.75 -3.36 -2.37
N ASN A 368 -2.90 -3.67 -3.66
CA ASN A 368 -3.94 -3.07 -4.51
C ASN A 368 -5.11 -4.01 -4.79
N ALA A 369 -5.12 -5.16 -4.10
CA ALA A 369 -6.12 -6.20 -4.26
C ALA A 369 -6.28 -6.64 -5.73
N LEU A 370 -5.17 -6.64 -6.49
CA LEU A 370 -5.13 -7.00 -7.91
C LEU A 370 -5.52 -8.47 -8.12
N GLY A 371 -6.33 -8.77 -9.13
CA GLY A 371 -6.80 -10.12 -9.42
C GLY A 371 -6.75 -10.47 -10.91
N GLN A 372 -7.48 -11.51 -11.29
CA GLN A 372 -7.50 -12.10 -12.63
C GLN A 372 -7.80 -11.07 -13.75
N GLU A 373 -8.61 -10.05 -13.49
CA GLU A 373 -8.98 -9.01 -14.47
C GLU A 373 -7.76 -8.23 -15.01
N CYS A 374 -6.76 -8.02 -14.14
CA CYS A 374 -5.55 -7.26 -14.45
C CYS A 374 -4.52 -8.11 -15.23
N VAL A 375 -4.57 -9.44 -15.09
CA VAL A 375 -3.50 -10.36 -15.51
C VAL A 375 -3.18 -10.32 -17.02
N PRO A 376 -4.16 -10.25 -17.95
CA PRO A 376 -3.84 -10.09 -19.37
C PRO A 376 -3.08 -8.79 -19.67
N ARG A 377 -3.33 -7.74 -18.90
CA ARG A 377 -2.69 -6.43 -19.03
C ARG A 377 -1.33 -6.42 -18.35
N LEU A 378 -1.20 -7.12 -17.22
CA LEU A 378 0.09 -7.37 -16.57
C LEU A 378 1.04 -8.18 -17.46
N TYR A 379 0.55 -9.18 -18.19
CA TYR A 379 1.33 -9.88 -19.21
C TYR A 379 1.90 -8.92 -20.25
N ASN A 380 1.08 -7.97 -20.74
CA ASN A 380 1.54 -6.96 -21.69
C ASN A 380 2.58 -6.02 -21.06
N LEU A 381 2.39 -5.62 -19.80
CA LEU A 381 3.35 -4.82 -19.05
C LEU A 381 4.69 -5.54 -18.95
N LEU A 382 4.71 -6.78 -18.47
CA LEU A 382 5.93 -7.57 -18.32
C LEU A 382 6.60 -7.83 -19.67
N SER A 383 5.84 -8.23 -20.70
CA SER A 383 6.43 -8.58 -22.00
C SER A 383 6.88 -7.39 -22.84
N ARG A 384 6.36 -6.17 -22.60
CA ARG A 384 6.65 -4.99 -23.44
C ARG A 384 7.37 -3.87 -22.70
N SER A 385 7.42 -3.89 -21.37
CA SER A 385 8.15 -2.87 -20.60
C SER A 385 9.65 -2.96 -20.91
N ARG A 386 10.24 -1.80 -21.18
CA ARG A 386 11.67 -1.68 -21.50
C ARG A 386 12.49 -1.00 -20.41
N ASN A 387 11.80 -0.38 -19.46
CA ASN A 387 12.38 0.58 -18.53
C ASN A 387 12.21 0.15 -17.07
N ILE A 388 11.18 -0.65 -16.74
CA ILE A 388 10.93 -1.06 -15.37
C ILE A 388 11.95 -2.12 -14.97
N GLU A 389 12.75 -1.78 -13.98
CA GLU A 389 13.75 -2.64 -13.35
C GLU A 389 13.20 -3.29 -12.09
N LYS A 390 12.33 -2.58 -11.34
CA LYS A 390 11.75 -3.08 -10.08
C LYS A 390 10.24 -2.99 -10.13
N LEU A 391 9.57 -4.12 -9.94
CA LEU A 391 8.12 -4.22 -9.89
C LEU A 391 7.67 -4.96 -8.64
N ASN A 392 6.94 -4.28 -7.77
CA ASN A 392 6.38 -4.88 -6.58
C ASN A 392 4.86 -5.10 -6.74
N LEU A 393 4.46 -6.36 -6.69
CA LEU A 393 3.09 -6.87 -6.82
C LEU A 393 2.70 -7.74 -5.61
N SER A 394 3.43 -7.61 -4.50
CA SER A 394 3.17 -8.38 -3.28
C SER A 394 1.81 -8.04 -2.66
N TRP A 395 1.26 -8.94 -1.84
CA TRP A 395 0.00 -8.70 -1.13
C TRP A 395 -1.16 -8.33 -2.06
N ASN A 396 -1.33 -9.11 -3.12
CA ASN A 396 -2.45 -9.00 -4.04
C ASN A 396 -3.24 -10.32 -4.06
N ARG A 397 -4.18 -10.46 -5.00
CA ARG A 397 -5.07 -11.61 -5.13
C ARG A 397 -4.70 -12.50 -6.32
N PHE A 398 -3.43 -12.59 -6.69
CA PHE A 398 -2.98 -13.45 -7.78
C PHE A 398 -3.06 -14.93 -7.41
N THR A 399 -3.76 -15.70 -8.24
CA THR A 399 -4.01 -17.14 -8.05
C THR A 399 -3.01 -18.02 -8.80
N GLU A 400 -3.17 -19.35 -8.68
CA GLU A 400 -2.32 -20.32 -9.38
C GLU A 400 -2.41 -20.21 -10.92
N GLU A 401 -3.60 -19.94 -11.46
CA GLU A 401 -3.81 -19.78 -12.90
C GLU A 401 -3.15 -18.49 -13.43
N ASP A 402 -3.20 -17.43 -12.62
CA ASP A 402 -2.59 -16.14 -12.95
C ASP A 402 -1.07 -16.24 -13.04
N ALA A 403 -0.47 -17.07 -12.16
CA ALA A 403 0.96 -17.29 -12.11
C ALA A 403 1.53 -17.79 -13.45
N GLU A 404 0.81 -18.66 -14.17
CA GLU A 404 1.24 -19.16 -15.48
C GLU A 404 1.31 -18.05 -16.53
N ILE A 405 0.35 -17.12 -16.49
CA ILE A 405 0.31 -15.99 -17.43
C ILE A 405 1.40 -14.99 -17.10
N ILE A 406 1.61 -14.70 -15.81
CA ILE A 406 2.72 -13.88 -15.33
C ILE A 406 4.06 -14.49 -15.74
N ALA A 407 4.23 -15.81 -15.57
CA ALA A 407 5.42 -16.55 -15.97
C ALA A 407 5.70 -16.45 -17.48
N LYS A 408 4.67 -16.55 -18.33
CA LYS A 408 4.78 -16.34 -19.79
C LYS A 408 5.19 -14.91 -20.16
N GLY A 409 4.77 -13.91 -19.38
CA GLY A 409 5.18 -12.52 -19.56
C GLY A 409 6.63 -12.31 -19.14
N LEU A 410 7.00 -12.87 -17.99
CA LEU A 410 8.33 -12.79 -17.39
C LEU A 410 9.40 -13.43 -18.28
N SER A 411 9.11 -14.57 -18.91
CA SER A 411 10.10 -15.26 -19.77
C SER A 411 10.52 -14.42 -20.98
N LYS A 412 9.66 -13.49 -21.43
CA LYS A 412 9.93 -12.56 -22.53
C LYS A 412 10.59 -11.26 -22.09
N ASN A 413 10.58 -10.96 -20.80
CA ASN A 413 11.15 -9.73 -20.28
C ASN A 413 12.69 -9.84 -20.17
N ASN A 414 13.38 -8.75 -20.49
CA ASN A 414 14.84 -8.66 -20.47
C ASN A 414 15.38 -7.46 -19.69
N THR A 415 14.51 -6.72 -18.97
CA THR A 415 14.82 -5.44 -18.32
C THR A 415 14.56 -5.47 -16.82
N LEU A 416 13.57 -6.25 -16.39
CA LEU A 416 13.17 -6.41 -15.01
C LEU A 416 14.26 -7.15 -14.22
N GLN A 417 14.73 -6.48 -13.17
CA GLN A 417 15.75 -6.94 -12.24
C GLN A 417 15.13 -7.50 -10.95
N GLU A 418 14.07 -6.89 -10.45
CA GLU A 418 13.42 -7.28 -9.20
C GLU A 418 11.91 -7.44 -9.41
N LEU A 419 11.40 -8.63 -9.14
CA LEU A 419 9.97 -8.91 -9.15
C LEU A 419 9.54 -9.42 -7.78
N HIS A 420 8.64 -8.69 -7.13
CA HIS A 420 8.05 -9.12 -5.87
C HIS A 420 6.62 -9.58 -6.06
N LEU A 421 6.36 -10.82 -5.70
CA LEU A 421 5.05 -11.49 -5.76
C LEU A 421 4.69 -12.15 -4.42
N GLY A 422 5.45 -11.88 -3.35
CA GLY A 422 5.23 -12.45 -2.02
C GLY A 422 3.81 -12.18 -1.49
N ASN A 423 3.36 -13.04 -0.58
CA ASN A 423 2.03 -12.93 0.05
C ASN A 423 0.86 -12.88 -0.95
N ASN A 424 0.98 -13.59 -2.07
CA ASN A 424 -0.12 -13.84 -3.01
C ASN A 424 -0.57 -15.32 -2.92
N PRO A 425 -1.86 -15.62 -3.17
CA PRO A 425 -2.38 -17.00 -3.17
C PRO A 425 -1.99 -17.82 -4.42
N LEU A 426 -0.71 -17.78 -4.83
CA LEU A 426 -0.19 -18.48 -6.03
C LEU A 426 -0.14 -20.01 -5.88
N ARG A 427 -0.10 -20.50 -4.62
CA ARG A 427 0.12 -21.91 -4.26
C ARG A 427 1.43 -22.48 -4.83
N ALA A 428 1.69 -23.76 -4.58
CA ALA A 428 2.94 -24.41 -4.96
C ALA A 428 3.10 -24.59 -6.48
N GLN A 429 2.00 -24.85 -7.19
CA GLN A 429 1.98 -24.98 -8.65
C GLN A 429 2.33 -23.66 -9.34
N GLY A 430 1.76 -22.54 -8.90
CA GLY A 430 2.07 -21.22 -9.46
C GLY A 430 3.53 -20.82 -9.25
N VAL A 431 4.10 -21.14 -8.08
CA VAL A 431 5.54 -20.95 -7.83
C VAL A 431 6.41 -21.78 -8.77
N SER A 432 6.04 -23.04 -9.02
CA SER A 432 6.75 -23.90 -9.98
C SER A 432 6.73 -23.28 -11.37
N ALA A 433 5.61 -22.74 -11.84
CA ALA A 433 5.50 -22.10 -13.15
C ALA A 433 6.40 -20.84 -13.26
N LEU A 434 6.44 -20.02 -12.21
CA LEU A 434 7.26 -18.81 -12.17
C LEU A 434 8.76 -19.13 -12.17
N VAL A 435 9.20 -20.08 -11.35
CA VAL A 435 10.62 -20.48 -11.31
C VAL A 435 11.03 -21.16 -12.61
N HIS A 436 10.17 -22.03 -13.16
CA HIS A 436 10.41 -22.66 -14.45
C HIS A 436 10.60 -21.63 -15.57
N ALA A 437 9.82 -20.54 -15.58
CA ALA A 437 9.94 -19.49 -16.59
C ALA A 437 11.26 -18.69 -16.54
N ILE A 438 11.98 -18.70 -15.41
CA ILE A 438 13.27 -18.01 -15.25
C ILE A 438 14.44 -18.92 -15.63
N THR A 439 14.19 -20.21 -15.87
CA THR A 439 15.23 -21.14 -16.33
C THR A 439 15.88 -20.62 -17.63
N PRO A 440 17.19 -20.87 -17.82
CA PRO A 440 17.94 -20.36 -18.97
C PRO A 440 17.39 -20.85 -20.33
N ASN A 441 16.63 -21.95 -20.34
CA ASN A 441 16.00 -22.49 -21.54
C ASN A 441 14.83 -21.63 -22.05
N LEU A 442 14.05 -21.06 -21.13
CA LEU A 442 12.83 -20.31 -21.46
C LEU A 442 13.06 -18.81 -21.52
N SER A 443 13.96 -18.30 -20.69
CA SER A 443 14.31 -16.89 -20.69
C SER A 443 15.79 -16.74 -20.91
N LEU A 444 16.23 -16.54 -22.15
CA LEU A 444 17.66 -16.48 -22.50
C LEU A 444 18.34 -15.19 -21.99
N ASN A 445 17.65 -14.05 -22.07
CA ASN A 445 18.20 -12.71 -21.83
C ASN A 445 17.57 -12.00 -20.61
N SER A 446 17.07 -12.73 -19.62
CA SER A 446 16.52 -12.11 -18.42
C SER A 446 17.61 -11.38 -17.62
N ALA A 447 17.30 -10.15 -17.22
CA ALA A 447 18.10 -9.33 -16.32
C ALA A 447 17.72 -9.53 -14.84
N LEU A 448 16.90 -10.55 -14.52
CA LEU A 448 16.38 -10.74 -13.18
C LEU A 448 17.50 -11.08 -12.21
N HIS A 449 17.50 -10.41 -11.06
CA HIS A 449 18.38 -10.63 -9.92
C HIS A 449 17.60 -11.08 -8.69
N LEU A 450 16.33 -10.68 -8.54
CA LEU A 450 15.50 -11.03 -7.40
C LEU A 450 14.11 -11.46 -7.85
N LEU A 451 13.71 -12.68 -7.48
CA LEU A 451 12.33 -13.12 -7.47
C LEU A 451 11.89 -13.32 -6.02
N ASP A 452 11.05 -12.44 -5.53
CA ASP A 452 10.55 -12.47 -4.16
C ASP A 452 9.19 -13.16 -4.10
N LEU A 453 9.16 -14.37 -3.56
CA LEU A 453 7.96 -15.18 -3.28
C LEU A 453 7.84 -15.47 -1.78
N GLU A 454 8.17 -14.47 -0.96
CA GLU A 454 8.03 -14.55 0.49
C GLU A 454 6.63 -15.03 0.90
N ASN A 455 6.59 -15.92 1.90
CA ASN A 455 5.38 -16.55 2.43
C ASN A 455 4.59 -17.40 1.41
N ILE A 456 5.23 -17.88 0.35
CA ILE A 456 4.65 -18.84 -0.60
C ILE A 456 5.48 -20.13 -0.59
N TRP A 457 4.79 -21.25 -0.49
CA TRP A 457 5.40 -22.57 -0.35
C TRP A 457 5.48 -23.27 -1.70
N ALA A 458 6.62 -23.86 -2.02
CA ALA A 458 6.86 -24.60 -3.25
C ALA A 458 6.77 -26.12 -3.03
N ASN A 459 6.53 -26.89 -4.10
CA ASN A 459 6.64 -28.35 -4.07
C ASN A 459 8.09 -28.80 -4.32
N LYS A 460 8.37 -30.07 -4.01
CA LYS A 460 9.70 -30.68 -4.25
C LYS A 460 10.13 -30.63 -5.73
N ASP A 461 9.18 -30.58 -6.66
CA ASP A 461 9.44 -30.60 -8.10
C ASP A 461 10.29 -29.40 -8.56
N ILE A 462 10.31 -28.31 -7.79
CA ILE A 462 11.10 -27.11 -8.10
C ILE A 462 12.60 -27.29 -7.93
N LEU A 463 13.05 -28.33 -7.20
CA LEU A 463 14.46 -28.52 -6.89
C LEU A 463 15.32 -28.66 -8.15
N GLU A 464 14.81 -29.34 -9.17
CA GLU A 464 15.52 -29.51 -10.45
C GLU A 464 15.72 -28.15 -11.15
N ASP A 465 14.68 -27.31 -11.20
CA ASP A 465 14.77 -25.98 -11.79
C ASP A 465 15.70 -25.06 -10.97
N LEU A 466 15.68 -25.15 -9.64
CA LEU A 466 16.57 -24.39 -8.77
C LEU A 466 18.05 -24.77 -8.96
N GLU A 467 18.38 -26.06 -9.09
CA GLU A 467 19.74 -26.52 -9.38
C GLU A 467 20.24 -26.00 -10.74
N ILE A 468 19.37 -25.96 -11.75
CA ILE A 468 19.68 -25.39 -13.06
C ILE A 468 19.95 -23.88 -12.92
N ILE A 469 19.09 -23.15 -12.21
CA ILE A 469 19.26 -21.70 -12.03
C ILE A 469 20.54 -21.40 -11.24
N GLU A 470 20.83 -22.12 -10.17
CA GLU A 470 22.06 -21.94 -9.39
C GLU A 470 23.32 -22.14 -10.25
N LYS A 471 23.29 -23.13 -11.16
CA LYS A 471 24.42 -23.44 -12.05
C LYS A 471 24.63 -22.40 -13.15
N PHE A 472 23.55 -21.93 -13.80
CA PHE A 472 23.63 -21.06 -14.98
C PHE A 472 23.46 -19.57 -14.66
N ARG A 473 22.83 -19.23 -13.52
CA ARG A 473 22.47 -17.88 -13.09
C ARG A 473 22.66 -17.71 -11.57
N PRO A 474 23.90 -17.81 -11.07
CA PRO A 474 24.19 -17.73 -9.63
C PRO A 474 23.87 -16.36 -8.99
N TRP A 475 23.66 -15.32 -9.80
CA TRP A 475 23.28 -13.98 -9.32
C TRP A 475 21.78 -13.85 -9.03
N VAL A 476 20.95 -14.81 -9.44
CA VAL A 476 19.50 -14.76 -9.22
C VAL A 476 19.20 -15.26 -7.80
N THR A 477 18.64 -14.39 -6.98
CA THR A 477 18.14 -14.72 -5.64
C THR A 477 16.64 -15.01 -5.73
N ILE A 478 16.23 -16.21 -5.31
CA ILE A 478 14.81 -16.58 -5.21
C ILE A 478 14.47 -16.71 -3.74
N LYS A 479 13.58 -15.85 -3.22
CA LYS A 479 13.08 -15.95 -1.85
C LYS A 479 11.82 -16.79 -1.86
N LEU A 480 11.76 -17.82 -1.02
CA LEU A 480 10.61 -18.73 -0.87
C LEU A 480 10.21 -18.80 0.60
N GLY A 481 8.93 -19.03 0.88
CA GLY A 481 8.46 -19.34 2.24
C GLY A 481 8.93 -20.71 2.74
N GLY A 482 9.20 -21.64 1.82
CA GLY A 482 9.71 -22.98 2.12
C GLY A 482 9.38 -23.98 1.02
N ILE A 483 9.95 -25.18 1.12
CA ILE A 483 9.66 -26.30 0.22
C ILE A 483 8.90 -27.36 1.01
N LEU A 484 7.70 -27.70 0.54
CA LEU A 484 6.90 -28.81 1.06
C LEU A 484 7.66 -30.11 0.82
N SER A 485 8.06 -30.76 1.90
CA SER A 485 8.51 -32.15 1.87
C SER A 485 7.31 -33.09 2.04
N ASN A 486 7.34 -34.25 1.38
CA ASN A 486 6.28 -35.25 1.48
C ASN A 486 6.17 -35.77 2.92
N TYR A 487 5.32 -35.15 3.73
CA TYR A 487 4.96 -35.68 5.04
C TYR A 487 3.99 -36.84 4.85
N HIS A 488 4.45 -38.06 5.08
CA HIS A 488 3.53 -39.18 5.32
C HIS A 488 2.87 -38.93 6.69
N LEU A 489 1.63 -38.46 6.68
CA LEU A 489 0.77 -38.46 7.87
C LEU A 489 0.59 -39.92 8.32
N VAL A 490 1.44 -40.37 9.25
CA VAL A 490 1.26 -41.67 9.91
C VAL A 490 0.08 -41.52 10.87
N GLY A 491 -1.12 -41.77 10.36
CA GLY A 491 -2.32 -41.84 11.18
C GLY A 491 -2.17 -42.89 12.29
N PRO A 492 -2.88 -42.76 13.41
CA PRO A 492 -2.85 -43.75 14.47
C PRO A 492 -3.29 -45.12 13.91
N ASN A 493 -2.50 -46.17 14.15
CA ASN A 493 -2.78 -47.51 13.66
C ASN A 493 -4.13 -48.02 14.21
N ILE A 494 -5.16 -48.01 13.36
CA ILE A 494 -6.55 -48.34 13.71
C ILE A 494 -6.65 -49.76 14.28
N GLN A 495 -5.92 -50.72 13.69
CA GLN A 495 -5.90 -52.11 14.16
C GLN A 495 -5.38 -52.20 15.60
N ARG A 496 -4.33 -51.44 15.93
CA ARG A 496 -3.77 -51.38 17.29
C ARG A 496 -4.77 -50.80 18.30
N ILE A 497 -5.49 -49.74 17.92
CA ILE A 497 -6.50 -49.12 18.78
C ILE A 497 -7.65 -50.08 19.06
N LEU A 498 -8.15 -50.77 18.03
CA LEU A 498 -9.22 -51.76 18.17
C LEU A 498 -8.83 -52.91 19.10
N LEU A 499 -7.59 -53.41 18.99
CA LEU A 499 -7.08 -54.46 19.88
C LEU A 499 -6.96 -54.00 21.34
N LYS A 500 -6.50 -52.77 21.59
CA LYS A 500 -6.47 -52.18 22.95
C LYS A 500 -7.87 -52.08 23.55
N ARG A 501 -8.84 -51.62 22.74
CA ARG A 501 -10.24 -51.52 23.15
C ARG A 501 -10.86 -52.90 23.44
N ALA A 502 -10.55 -53.91 22.62
CA ALA A 502 -11.01 -55.29 22.84
C ALA A 502 -10.45 -55.90 24.13
N ASN A 503 -9.15 -55.68 24.42
CA ASN A 503 -8.53 -56.09 25.67
C ASN A 503 -9.20 -55.42 26.89
N TYR A 504 -9.56 -54.14 26.77
CA TYR A 504 -10.24 -53.38 27.82
C TYR A 504 -11.67 -53.87 28.07
N GLU A 505 -12.49 -53.99 27.02
CA GLU A 505 -13.89 -54.45 27.13
C GLU A 505 -13.98 -55.86 27.71
N ALA A 506 -13.04 -56.75 27.35
CA ALA A 506 -12.98 -58.11 27.88
C ALA A 506 -12.69 -58.19 29.39
N MET A 507 -12.07 -57.15 29.96
CA MET A 507 -11.72 -57.05 31.40
C MET A 507 -12.71 -56.21 32.22
N LEU A 508 -13.61 -55.46 31.56
CA LEU A 508 -14.62 -54.59 32.17
C LEU A 508 -15.61 -55.27 33.14
N PRO A 509 -16.01 -56.56 33.00
CA PRO A 509 -17.02 -57.15 33.86
C PRO A 509 -16.70 -57.08 35.37
N LYS A 510 -17.65 -56.60 36.18
CA LYS A 510 -17.50 -56.40 37.64
C LYS A 510 -17.18 -57.69 38.40
N ARG A 511 -17.67 -58.85 37.95
CA ARG A 511 -17.41 -60.16 38.59
C ARG A 511 -16.11 -60.78 38.04
N LYS A 512 -15.13 -61.07 38.91
CA LYS A 512 -13.84 -61.70 38.53
C LYS A 512 -13.99 -62.97 37.67
N ARG A 513 -15.06 -63.77 37.88
CA ARG A 513 -15.36 -64.99 37.10
C ARG A 513 -15.76 -64.73 35.64
N GLN A 514 -16.14 -63.50 35.30
CA GLN A 514 -16.61 -63.11 33.97
C GLN A 514 -15.54 -62.38 33.14
N ARG A 515 -14.42 -62.00 33.75
CA ARG A 515 -13.29 -61.39 33.05
C ARG A 515 -12.57 -62.47 32.26
N ARG A 516 -12.37 -62.26 30.96
CA ARG A 516 -11.67 -63.18 30.05
C ARG A 516 -10.60 -62.38 29.32
N ASN A 517 -9.43 -62.97 29.12
CA ASN A 517 -8.37 -62.30 28.38
C ASN A 517 -8.65 -62.45 26.86
N PHE A 518 -8.81 -61.32 26.17
CA PHE A 518 -9.09 -61.30 24.74
C PHE A 518 -7.96 -61.94 23.92
N GLY A 519 -6.69 -61.80 24.29
CA GLY A 519 -5.64 -62.46 23.53
C GLY A 519 -5.57 -63.98 23.74
N GLN A 520 -6.13 -64.52 24.83
CA GLN A 520 -6.28 -65.98 24.97
C GLN A 520 -7.35 -66.52 24.00
N PHE A 521 -8.32 -65.68 23.65
CA PHE A 521 -9.26 -65.96 22.57
C PHE A 521 -8.56 -65.90 21.20
N VAL A 522 -7.76 -64.85 20.93
CA VAL A 522 -7.00 -64.71 19.68
C VAL A 522 -6.03 -65.88 19.45
N ILE A 523 -5.33 -66.34 20.49
CA ILE A 523 -4.44 -67.52 20.43
C ILE A 523 -5.24 -68.81 20.17
N SER A 524 -6.48 -68.90 20.65
CA SER A 524 -7.36 -70.07 20.43
C SER A 524 -7.98 -70.12 19.04
N LEU A 525 -7.84 -69.06 18.22
CA LEU A 525 -8.34 -69.03 16.86
C LEU A 525 -7.57 -70.02 15.97
N THR A 526 -8.32 -70.68 15.10
CA THR A 526 -7.75 -71.53 14.05
C THR A 526 -7.27 -70.66 12.89
N ASP A 527 -6.18 -71.03 12.22
CA ASP A 527 -5.61 -70.30 11.08
C ASP A 527 -6.45 -70.45 9.79
N LYS A 528 -7.79 -70.41 9.92
CA LYS A 528 -8.77 -70.59 8.85
C LYS A 528 -9.44 -69.26 8.53
N GLN A 529 -9.79 -69.03 7.27
CA GLN A 529 -10.64 -67.93 6.86
C GLN A 529 -12.10 -68.24 7.19
N ILE A 530 -12.82 -67.27 7.75
CA ILE A 530 -14.24 -67.41 8.07
C ILE A 530 -15.04 -66.51 7.13
N SER A 531 -15.93 -67.08 6.33
CA SER A 531 -16.89 -66.28 5.55
C SER A 531 -17.78 -65.44 6.46
N ARG A 532 -17.93 -64.16 6.13
CA ARG A 532 -18.81 -63.22 6.82
C ARG A 532 -20.30 -63.55 6.63
N GLY A 533 -20.64 -64.43 5.69
CA GLY A 533 -22.01 -64.82 5.38
C GLY A 533 -22.68 -63.76 4.50
N MET A 534 -23.06 -64.16 3.29
CA MET A 534 -23.47 -63.31 2.16
C MET A 534 -24.73 -62.43 2.36
N PHE A 535 -25.28 -62.33 3.58
CA PHE A 535 -26.60 -61.73 3.84
C PHE A 535 -26.63 -60.75 5.02
N ALA A 536 -25.50 -60.13 5.40
CA ALA A 536 -25.48 -59.16 6.50
C ALA A 536 -25.75 -57.71 6.08
N ARG A 537 -25.81 -57.39 4.78
CA ARG A 537 -25.82 -55.99 4.30
C ARG A 537 -27.21 -55.36 4.09
N ILE A 538 -28.31 -56.13 4.06
CA ILE A 538 -29.59 -55.62 3.53
C ILE A 538 -30.77 -55.70 4.52
N TYR A 539 -30.80 -56.60 5.51
CA TYR A 539 -31.93 -56.65 6.45
C TYR A 539 -31.51 -56.93 7.90
N TYR A 540 -31.96 -56.04 8.80
CA TYR A 540 -31.96 -56.20 10.25
C TYR A 540 -32.74 -57.48 10.65
N ARG A 541 -32.08 -58.65 10.75
CA ARG A 541 -32.44 -59.75 11.67
C ARG A 541 -31.49 -60.95 11.57
N PHE A 542 -30.76 -61.17 12.66
CA PHE A 542 -30.52 -62.48 13.28
C PHE A 542 -29.84 -63.59 12.44
N PHE A 543 -28.70 -63.29 11.82
CA PHE A 543 -27.67 -64.31 11.60
C PHE A 543 -26.37 -63.85 12.27
N LEU A 544 -26.06 -64.44 13.42
CA LEU A 544 -24.75 -64.24 14.04
C LEU A 544 -23.70 -64.78 13.06
N THR A 545 -22.80 -63.91 12.60
CA THR A 545 -21.65 -64.34 11.81
C THR A 545 -20.87 -65.41 12.59
N LYS A 546 -20.27 -66.36 11.88
CA LYS A 546 -19.49 -67.45 12.51
C LYS A 546 -18.42 -66.91 13.48
N PHE A 547 -17.92 -65.70 13.25
CA PHE A 547 -16.99 -65.01 14.13
C PHE A 547 -17.63 -64.57 15.46
N ILE A 548 -18.83 -63.97 15.44
CA ILE A 548 -19.58 -63.63 16.66
C ILE A 548 -19.91 -64.89 17.49
N GLN A 549 -20.23 -66.01 16.83
CA GLN A 549 -20.45 -67.29 17.52
C GLN A 549 -19.18 -67.79 18.24
N LEU A 550 -17.99 -67.56 17.69
CA LEU A 550 -16.72 -67.89 18.35
C LEU A 550 -16.48 -67.01 19.58
N VAL A 551 -16.74 -65.70 19.48
CA VAL A 551 -16.63 -64.76 20.61
C VAL A 551 -17.58 -65.17 21.75
N GLN A 552 -18.82 -65.55 21.41
CA GLN A 552 -19.81 -66.03 22.38
C GLN A 552 -19.44 -67.38 23.00
N LYS A 553 -18.87 -68.31 22.21
CA LYS A 553 -18.39 -69.61 22.70
C LYS A 553 -17.28 -69.43 23.74
N PHE A 554 -16.42 -68.42 23.57
CA PHE A 554 -15.37 -68.07 24.54
C PHE A 554 -15.89 -67.27 25.76
N LYS A 555 -17.19 -66.93 25.77
CA LYS A 555 -17.87 -66.12 26.81
C LYS A 555 -17.23 -64.75 27.00
N LEU A 556 -16.74 -64.14 25.92
CA LEU A 556 -16.25 -62.75 25.91
C LEU A 556 -17.44 -61.79 25.83
N LYS A 557 -17.39 -60.73 26.63
CA LYS A 557 -18.37 -59.62 26.59
C LYS A 557 -17.75 -58.45 25.84
N LEU A 558 -17.84 -58.49 24.51
CA LEU A 558 -17.46 -57.39 23.62
C LEU A 558 -18.73 -56.72 23.10
N SER A 559 -18.69 -55.42 22.85
CA SER A 559 -19.75 -54.70 22.15
C SER A 559 -19.87 -55.22 20.71
N THR A 560 -21.10 -55.29 20.20
CA THR A 560 -21.37 -55.80 18.84
C THR A 560 -20.70 -54.91 17.78
N SER A 561 -20.71 -53.59 17.99
CA SER A 561 -20.04 -52.61 17.12
C SER A 561 -18.52 -52.83 17.05
N LEU A 562 -17.86 -53.14 18.18
CA LEU A 562 -16.42 -53.40 18.21
C LEU A 562 -16.06 -54.70 17.49
N VAL A 563 -16.90 -55.73 17.60
CA VAL A 563 -16.68 -56.99 16.88
C VAL A 563 -16.78 -56.76 15.37
N ASP A 564 -17.75 -55.96 14.91
CA ASP A 564 -17.90 -55.62 13.50
C ASP A 564 -16.73 -54.75 13.00
N GLU A 565 -16.26 -53.79 13.78
CA GLU A 565 -15.07 -52.98 13.47
C GLU A 565 -13.80 -53.84 13.38
N ILE A 566 -13.62 -54.82 14.26
CA ILE A 566 -12.51 -55.78 14.19
C ILE A 566 -12.66 -56.67 12.96
N MET A 567 -13.86 -57.14 12.65
CA MET A 567 -14.09 -57.93 11.45
C MET A 567 -13.71 -57.15 10.19
N ASN A 568 -14.05 -55.86 10.13
CA ASN A 568 -13.72 -54.96 9.01
C ASN A 568 -12.21 -54.65 8.92
N ALA A 569 -11.53 -54.45 10.05
CA ALA A 569 -10.10 -54.15 10.09
C ALA A 569 -9.18 -55.33 9.71
N PHE A 570 -9.71 -56.57 9.76
CA PHE A 570 -9.00 -57.82 9.46
C PHE A 570 -9.71 -58.61 8.34
N GLU A 571 -10.04 -57.92 7.25
CA GLU A 571 -10.67 -58.48 6.05
C GLU A 571 -9.70 -59.34 5.23
N GLY A 572 -10.14 -60.54 4.87
CA GLY A 572 -9.49 -61.44 3.92
C GLY A 572 -10.20 -61.44 2.56
N PRO A 573 -9.63 -62.14 1.55
CA PRO A 573 -10.21 -62.21 0.22
C PRO A 573 -11.64 -62.80 0.25
N HIS A 574 -12.51 -62.30 -0.64
CA HIS A 574 -13.91 -62.73 -0.82
C HIS A 574 -14.80 -62.59 0.44
N ASP A 575 -14.78 -61.43 1.11
CA ASP A 575 -15.65 -61.11 2.27
C ASP A 575 -15.51 -62.16 3.39
N THR A 576 -14.26 -62.53 3.68
CA THR A 576 -13.89 -63.42 4.78
C THR A 576 -13.16 -62.62 5.86
N VAL A 577 -13.18 -63.09 7.10
CA VAL A 577 -12.31 -62.58 8.18
C VAL A 577 -11.09 -63.48 8.26
N ASP A 578 -9.90 -62.89 8.13
CA ASP A 578 -8.65 -63.62 8.22
C ASP A 578 -8.19 -63.73 9.68
N GLN A 579 -8.50 -64.87 10.30
CA GLN A 579 -8.06 -65.17 11.66
C GLN A 579 -6.54 -65.26 11.79
N LYS A 580 -5.82 -65.64 10.72
CA LYS A 580 -4.36 -65.77 10.74
C LYS A 580 -3.74 -64.37 10.81
N LEU A 581 -4.26 -63.41 10.04
CA LEU A 581 -3.82 -62.01 10.06
C LEU A 581 -4.09 -61.35 11.42
N LEU A 582 -5.29 -61.54 11.98
CA LEU A 582 -5.62 -61.07 13.33
C LEU A 582 -4.68 -61.64 14.39
N LYS A 583 -4.36 -62.94 14.29
CA LYS A 583 -3.51 -63.64 15.24
C LYS A 583 -2.04 -63.23 15.12
N SER A 584 -1.50 -63.12 13.91
CA SER A 584 -0.11 -62.68 13.70
C SER A 584 0.07 -61.23 14.16
N PHE A 585 -0.85 -60.34 13.79
CA PHE A 585 -0.79 -58.92 14.19
C PHE A 585 -0.93 -58.75 15.71
N TYR A 586 -1.80 -59.53 16.36
CA TYR A 586 -1.91 -59.50 17.83
C TYR A 586 -0.65 -60.01 18.53
N LEU A 587 0.01 -61.05 18.00
CA LEU A 587 1.25 -61.59 18.57
C LEU A 587 2.44 -60.65 18.37
N GLU A 588 2.46 -59.91 17.26
CA GLU A 588 3.46 -58.87 16.99
C GLU A 588 3.33 -57.68 17.96
N GLU A 589 2.10 -57.22 18.22
CA GLU A 589 1.83 -56.12 19.16
C GLU A 589 1.92 -56.51 20.64
N TYR A 590 1.68 -57.79 20.99
CA TYR A 590 1.69 -58.29 22.38
C TYR A 590 2.48 -59.61 22.54
N PRO A 591 3.82 -59.58 22.44
CA PRO A 591 4.67 -60.78 22.48
C PRO A 591 4.68 -61.53 23.83
N GLU A 592 4.30 -60.87 24.94
CA GLU A 592 4.32 -61.44 26.30
C GLU A 592 3.25 -62.53 26.55
N MET A 593 2.25 -62.65 25.68
CA MET A 593 1.11 -63.56 25.88
C MET A 593 1.41 -65.04 25.57
N THR A 594 2.60 -65.36 25.06
CA THR A 594 2.95 -66.70 24.59
C THR A 594 3.20 -67.74 25.69
N LEU A 595 3.12 -67.39 26.99
CA LEU A 595 3.43 -68.34 28.08
C LEU A 595 2.44 -68.28 29.26
N LEU A 596 1.25 -68.85 29.08
CA LEU A 596 0.49 -69.44 30.21
C LEU A 596 0.19 -70.90 29.89
N THR A 597 1.21 -71.73 30.08
CA THR A 597 1.10 -73.20 30.07
C THR A 597 0.06 -73.67 31.09
N LEU A 598 -0.75 -74.65 30.68
CA LEU A 598 -1.76 -75.35 31.46
C LEU A 598 -1.27 -75.62 32.90
N LYS A 599 -1.88 -74.96 33.90
CA LYS A 599 -1.72 -75.37 35.30
C LYS A 599 -2.19 -76.83 35.45
N LYS A 600 -1.22 -77.72 35.66
CA LYS A 600 -1.40 -79.14 36.01
C LYS A 600 -2.51 -79.29 37.06
N LYS A 601 -3.51 -80.12 36.78
CA LYS A 601 -4.45 -80.64 37.79
C LYS A 601 -3.63 -81.23 38.94
N LYS A 602 -3.78 -80.70 40.16
CA LYS A 602 -3.30 -81.37 41.37
C LYS A 602 -4.15 -82.63 41.61
N LEU A 603 -3.67 -83.76 41.12
CA LEU A 603 -3.93 -85.07 41.71
C LEU A 603 -3.14 -85.15 43.02
N LYS A 604 -3.82 -85.10 44.17
CA LYS A 604 -3.43 -85.73 45.44
C LYS A 604 -4.52 -85.47 46.48
N ASN A 605 -5.36 -86.48 46.72
CA ASN A 605 -5.56 -87.07 48.05
C ASN A 605 -6.64 -88.15 47.98
N ILE A 606 -6.21 -89.36 47.61
CA ILE A 606 -6.82 -90.61 48.05
C ILE A 606 -5.85 -91.21 49.08
N LYS A 607 -6.43 -91.61 50.22
CA LYS A 607 -5.89 -92.39 51.35
C LYS A 607 -5.17 -91.64 52.49
N GLN A 608 -5.97 -91.23 53.48
CA GLN A 608 -5.89 -91.55 54.92
C GLN A 608 -6.96 -90.67 55.59
N LYS A 609 -8.09 -91.15 56.13
CA LYS A 609 -8.34 -92.05 57.28
C LYS A 609 -9.87 -92.25 57.29
N LYS A 610 -10.48 -93.45 57.27
CA LYS A 610 -10.68 -94.43 58.38
C LYS A 610 -10.79 -93.76 59.75
N GLU A 611 -11.94 -94.00 60.42
CA GLU A 611 -12.37 -93.51 61.75
C GLU A 611 -12.79 -92.02 61.73
N LYS A 612 -14.06 -91.64 61.83
CA LYS A 612 -15.17 -92.10 62.69
C LYS A 612 -16.52 -92.01 62.00
#